data_AF-A0A7C7TKI6-F1
#
_entry.id   AF-A0A7C7TKI6-F1
#
_cell.length_a   1.000
_cell.length_b   1.000
_cell.length_c   1.000
_cell.angle_alpha   90.00
_cell.angle_beta   90.00
_cell.angle_gamma   90.00
#
_symmetry.space_group_name_H-M   'P 1'
#
loop_
_entity.id
_entity.type
_entity.pdbx_description
1 polymer ?
#
loop_
_entity_poly.entity_id
_entity_poly.type
_entity_poly.pdbx_seq_one_letter_code
_entity_poly.pdbx_strand_id
1 'polypeptide(L)'
;MQKRKIIQITLISAGLLLLIFTYILYPGIKKNNNLEVNKAKKRIETQKEIKKLEKKDKILTNKIKKQKNYFTSSNLIKKKIEIKKLEMLQQNLIDQIQAEKESFNFEGPLKKLVEQEQALIEKIQKEKEHLMTDKSPKKNVIKSLEKDLKKISSYLRKKRDVIENFENTLQKTSSLLAKKRSKLRKEDSDANFILKNLEDDLQKNNYLLTNRREKLEDKEKKIKTEEGKSNTFKNVEYGGLYDLDKPFKINSEIAYIDDENPDIVYMTNMQVTLNMEGRSIIITSDKGHYNKMTYDCFFELNVRATDGETVIVAENLDLLATEDSIIAYNNVYLTDVQGSLLADKVLYDLETKKYDITMNSDTKRVKVKLFQ
;
A
#
# COMPACT_ATOMS: atom_id res chain seq x y z
N MET A 1 -88.65 9.10 -9.95
CA MET A 1 -87.95 8.29 -10.98
C MET A 1 -86.67 8.93 -11.52
N GLN A 2 -86.61 10.26 -11.68
CA GLN A 2 -85.45 10.97 -12.27
C GLN A 2 -84.15 10.91 -11.44
N LYS A 3 -84.21 11.04 -10.11
CA LYS A 3 -83.00 11.02 -9.24
C LYS A 3 -82.20 9.71 -9.31
N ARG A 4 -82.88 8.56 -9.43
CA ARG A 4 -82.23 7.24 -9.56
C ARG A 4 -81.50 7.10 -10.90
N LYS A 5 -82.07 7.64 -11.99
CA LYS A 5 -81.43 7.65 -13.32
C LYS A 5 -80.17 8.52 -13.34
N ILE A 6 -80.18 9.68 -12.65
CA ILE A 6 -79.00 10.55 -12.54
C ILE A 6 -77.86 9.83 -11.81
N ILE A 7 -78.16 9.21 -10.65
CA ILE A 7 -77.15 8.45 -9.88
C ILE A 7 -76.54 7.31 -10.71
N GLN A 8 -77.37 6.59 -11.47
CA GLN A 8 -76.88 5.51 -12.35
C GLN A 8 -75.97 6.04 -13.47
N ILE A 9 -76.32 7.16 -14.09
CA ILE A 9 -75.48 7.79 -15.12
C ILE A 9 -74.15 8.27 -14.51
N THR A 10 -74.16 8.85 -13.30
CA THR A 10 -72.94 9.25 -12.59
C THR A 10 -72.05 8.07 -12.24
N LEU A 11 -72.62 6.93 -11.84
CA LEU A 11 -71.84 5.72 -11.56
C LEU A 11 -71.20 5.17 -12.85
N ILE A 12 -71.96 5.13 -13.95
CA ILE A 12 -71.47 4.64 -15.23
C ILE A 12 -70.37 5.56 -15.78
N SER A 13 -70.54 6.89 -15.68
CA SER A 13 -69.52 7.83 -16.13
C SER A 13 -68.26 7.77 -15.28
N ALA A 14 -68.37 7.60 -13.95
CA ALA A 14 -67.23 7.38 -13.06
C ALA A 14 -66.49 6.07 -13.40
N GLY A 15 -67.22 4.99 -13.68
CA GLY A 15 -66.65 3.72 -14.13
C GLY A 15 -65.92 3.82 -15.48
N LEU A 16 -66.50 4.56 -16.44
CA LEU A 16 -65.86 4.80 -17.74
C LEU A 16 -64.58 5.65 -17.59
N LEU A 17 -64.60 6.64 -16.70
CA LEU A 17 -63.46 7.52 -16.42
C LEU A 17 -62.32 6.74 -15.75
N LEU A 18 -62.63 5.80 -14.85
CA LEU A 18 -61.67 4.85 -14.30
C LEU A 18 -61.05 3.96 -15.38
N LEU A 19 -61.86 3.44 -16.31
CA LEU A 19 -61.35 2.64 -17.43
C LEU A 19 -60.40 3.46 -18.32
N ILE A 20 -60.74 4.70 -18.66
CA ILE A 20 -59.87 5.62 -19.41
C ILE A 20 -58.57 5.87 -18.66
N PHE A 21 -58.62 6.12 -17.34
CA PHE A 21 -57.45 6.34 -16.51
C PHE A 21 -56.53 5.10 -16.49
N THR A 22 -57.11 3.91 -16.34
CA THR A 22 -56.36 2.65 -16.30
C THR A 22 -55.84 2.18 -17.66
N TYR A 23 -56.50 2.50 -18.78
CA TYR A 23 -56.11 1.97 -20.08
C TYR A 23 -55.26 2.95 -20.90
N ILE A 24 -55.51 4.26 -20.76
CA ILE A 24 -54.83 5.29 -21.56
C ILE A 24 -53.66 5.90 -20.80
N LEU A 25 -53.79 6.18 -19.50
CA LEU A 25 -52.72 6.83 -18.73
C LEU A 25 -51.71 5.84 -18.15
N TYR A 26 -52.14 4.62 -17.79
CA TYR A 26 -51.27 3.60 -17.21
C TYR A 26 -50.06 3.18 -18.10
N PRO A 27 -50.20 2.97 -19.43
CA PRO A 27 -49.07 2.57 -20.27
C PRO A 27 -47.99 3.66 -20.39
N GLY A 28 -48.39 4.94 -20.41
CA GLY A 28 -47.48 6.08 -20.48
C GLY A 28 -46.64 6.23 -19.19
N ILE A 29 -47.26 6.00 -18.02
CA ILE A 29 -46.59 6.05 -16.72
C ILE A 29 -45.57 4.89 -16.60
N LYS A 30 -45.94 3.67 -17.00
CA LYS A 30 -45.05 2.49 -16.94
C LYS A 30 -43.79 2.65 -17.82
N LYS A 31 -43.91 3.25 -19.00
CA LYS A 31 -42.78 3.45 -19.92
C LYS A 31 -41.78 4.50 -19.42
N ASN A 32 -42.26 5.61 -18.85
CA ASN A 32 -41.41 6.66 -18.28
C ASN A 32 -40.72 6.19 -16.99
N ASN A 33 -41.42 5.48 -16.11
CA ASN A 33 -40.85 4.90 -14.89
C ASN A 33 -39.72 3.92 -15.23
N ASN A 34 -39.91 3.04 -16.21
CA ASN A 34 -38.86 2.11 -16.66
C ASN A 34 -37.61 2.84 -17.17
N LEU A 35 -37.76 3.97 -17.87
CA LEU A 35 -36.65 4.77 -18.35
C LEU A 35 -35.86 5.42 -17.20
N GLU A 36 -36.55 5.94 -16.18
CA GLU A 36 -35.92 6.52 -14.99
C GLU A 36 -35.26 5.48 -14.10
N VAL A 37 -35.90 4.32 -13.89
CA VAL A 37 -35.33 3.18 -13.16
C VAL A 37 -34.06 2.68 -13.85
N ASN A 38 -34.07 2.58 -15.18
CA ASN A 38 -32.87 2.21 -15.94
C ASN A 38 -31.75 3.26 -15.83
N LYS A 39 -32.09 4.56 -15.79
CA LYS A 39 -31.13 5.63 -15.54
C LYS A 39 -30.55 5.55 -14.11
N ALA A 40 -31.38 5.28 -13.10
CA ALA A 40 -31.00 5.19 -11.69
C ALA A 40 -30.14 3.95 -11.40
N LYS A 41 -30.55 2.75 -11.88
CA LYS A 41 -29.75 1.52 -11.81
C LYS A 41 -28.36 1.74 -12.40
N LYS A 42 -28.29 2.40 -13.56
CA LYS A 42 -27.02 2.75 -14.22
C LYS A 42 -26.17 3.75 -13.42
N ARG A 43 -26.77 4.67 -12.64
CA ARG A 43 -26.03 5.58 -11.73
C ARG A 43 -25.47 4.83 -10.54
N ILE A 44 -26.27 3.98 -9.91
CA ILE A 44 -25.85 3.16 -8.77
C ILE A 44 -24.69 2.26 -9.18
N GLU A 45 -24.78 1.66 -10.38
CA GLU A 45 -23.70 0.87 -10.96
C GLU A 45 -22.44 1.73 -11.20
N THR A 46 -22.58 2.90 -11.84
CA THR A 46 -21.46 3.82 -12.08
C THR A 46 -20.80 4.27 -10.75
N GLN A 47 -21.58 4.59 -9.72
CA GLN A 47 -21.10 4.98 -8.39
C GLN A 47 -20.42 3.82 -7.65
N LYS A 48 -20.95 2.59 -7.76
CA LYS A 48 -20.31 1.36 -7.24
C LYS A 48 -18.93 1.19 -7.87
N GLU A 49 -18.82 1.39 -9.19
CA GLU A 49 -17.54 1.28 -9.88
C GLU A 49 -16.56 2.41 -9.51
N ILE A 50 -17.03 3.65 -9.32
CA ILE A 50 -16.19 4.77 -8.84
C ILE A 50 -15.64 4.46 -7.45
N LYS A 51 -16.48 4.05 -6.49
CA LYS A 51 -16.03 3.66 -5.13
C LYS A 51 -14.99 2.52 -5.17
N LYS A 52 -15.17 1.55 -6.08
CA LYS A 52 -14.20 0.47 -6.30
C LYS A 52 -12.86 0.99 -6.84
N LEU A 53 -12.88 1.98 -7.74
CA LEU A 53 -11.68 2.63 -8.26
C LEU A 53 -10.98 3.49 -7.20
N GLU A 54 -11.73 4.22 -6.36
CA GLU A 54 -11.17 5.00 -5.24
C GLU A 54 -10.47 4.11 -4.21
N LYS A 55 -11.06 2.94 -3.89
CA LYS A 55 -10.40 1.93 -3.02
C LYS A 55 -9.10 1.43 -3.64
N LYS A 56 -9.07 1.19 -4.96
CA LYS A 56 -7.85 0.79 -5.68
C LYS A 56 -6.78 1.87 -5.66
N ASP A 57 -7.16 3.13 -5.89
CA ASP A 57 -6.25 4.28 -5.88
C ASP A 57 -5.61 4.49 -4.49
N LYS A 58 -6.40 4.38 -3.42
CA LYS A 58 -5.89 4.43 -2.02
C LYS A 58 -4.91 3.30 -1.71
N ILE A 59 -5.19 2.08 -2.17
CA ILE A 59 -4.27 0.93 -2.02
C ILE A 59 -2.96 1.18 -2.77
N LEU A 60 -3.04 1.68 -4.01
CA LEU A 60 -1.87 1.97 -4.83
C LEU A 60 -1.01 3.08 -4.22
N THR A 61 -1.64 4.16 -3.74
CA THR A 61 -0.98 5.25 -3.01
C THR A 61 -0.21 4.74 -1.79
N ASN A 62 -0.84 3.87 -0.99
CA ASN A 62 -0.18 3.25 0.16
C ASN A 62 0.99 2.34 -0.24
N LYS A 63 0.87 1.59 -1.34
CA LYS A 63 1.97 0.78 -1.88
C LYS A 63 3.15 1.65 -2.32
N ILE A 64 2.90 2.75 -3.02
CA ILE A 64 3.93 3.72 -3.42
C ILE A 64 4.61 4.31 -2.18
N LYS A 65 3.85 4.74 -1.17
CA LYS A 65 4.41 5.30 0.08
C LYS A 65 5.30 4.28 0.80
N LYS A 66 4.86 3.02 0.89
CA LYS A 66 5.65 1.94 1.50
C LYS A 66 6.93 1.64 0.71
N GLN A 67 6.85 1.61 -0.62
CA GLN A 67 8.01 1.45 -1.51
C GLN A 67 8.99 2.62 -1.37
N LYS A 68 8.52 3.88 -1.45
CA LYS A 68 9.35 5.07 -1.23
C LYS A 68 10.07 4.99 0.10
N ASN A 69 9.37 4.67 1.19
CA ASN A 69 9.96 4.49 2.51
C ASN A 69 11.00 3.36 2.56
N TYR A 70 10.75 2.22 1.89
CA TYR A 70 11.73 1.13 1.78
C TYR A 70 13.01 1.58 1.07
N PHE A 71 12.90 2.40 0.02
CA PHE A 71 14.06 2.97 -0.68
C PHE A 71 14.76 4.09 0.09
N THR A 72 14.04 4.84 0.93
CA THR A 72 14.63 5.81 1.87
C THR A 72 15.17 5.16 3.14
N SER A 73 14.81 3.91 3.41
CA SER A 73 15.20 3.19 4.62
C SER A 73 16.71 3.04 4.71
N SER A 74 17.19 2.95 5.96
CA SER A 74 18.61 2.95 6.33
C SER A 74 19.52 2.01 5.53
N ASN A 75 19.00 1.01 4.83
CA ASN A 75 19.80 0.00 4.13
C ASN A 75 20.50 0.52 2.86
N LEU A 76 19.80 1.29 2.00
CA LEU A 76 20.40 1.87 0.79
C LEU A 76 21.38 2.99 1.16
N ILE A 77 21.01 3.79 2.17
CA ILE A 77 21.86 4.83 2.75
C ILE A 77 23.12 4.20 3.39
N LYS A 78 22.99 3.10 4.15
CA LYS A 78 24.13 2.34 4.70
C LYS A 78 25.07 1.85 3.60
N LYS A 79 24.54 1.28 2.51
CA LYS A 79 25.35 0.84 1.35
C LYS A 79 26.08 2.02 0.69
N LYS A 80 25.42 3.17 0.52
CA LYS A 80 26.04 4.40 -0.02
C LYS A 80 27.14 4.93 0.90
N ILE A 81 26.93 4.92 2.21
CA ILE A 81 27.94 5.29 3.21
C ILE A 81 29.14 4.34 3.16
N GLU A 82 28.90 3.04 3.03
CA GLU A 82 29.96 2.03 2.94
C GLU A 82 30.81 2.21 1.68
N ILE A 83 30.19 2.50 0.54
CA ILE A 83 30.92 2.85 -0.70
C ILE A 83 31.75 4.13 -0.49
N LYS A 84 31.18 5.16 0.13
CA LYS A 84 31.90 6.42 0.41
C LYS A 84 33.11 6.20 1.33
N LYS A 85 32.99 5.34 2.34
CA LYS A 85 34.12 4.94 3.20
C LYS A 85 35.23 4.25 2.41
N LEU A 86 34.86 3.37 1.48
CA LEU A 86 35.84 2.68 0.61
C LEU A 86 36.51 3.64 -0.38
N GLU A 87 35.79 4.65 -0.88
CA GLU A 87 36.37 5.71 -1.73
C GLU A 87 37.40 6.53 -0.96
N MET A 88 37.12 6.90 0.29
CA MET A 88 38.09 7.59 1.14
C MET A 88 39.34 6.73 1.40
N LEU A 89 39.17 5.43 1.64
CA LEU A 89 40.29 4.51 1.81
C LEU A 89 41.13 4.38 0.54
N GLN A 90 40.47 4.30 -0.62
CA GLN A 90 41.14 4.25 -1.91
C GLN A 90 41.95 5.53 -2.17
N GLN A 91 41.39 6.70 -1.87
CA GLN A 91 42.08 7.97 -2.04
C GLN A 91 43.31 8.08 -1.14
N ASN A 92 43.18 7.72 0.14
CA ASN A 92 44.31 7.70 1.08
C ASN A 92 45.44 6.79 0.57
N LEU A 93 45.10 5.62 0.02
CA LEU A 93 46.10 4.71 -0.54
C LEU A 93 46.78 5.27 -1.80
N ILE A 94 46.05 5.99 -2.66
CA ILE A 94 46.63 6.71 -3.79
C ILE A 94 47.62 7.77 -3.30
N ASP A 95 47.23 8.55 -2.30
CA ASP A 95 48.06 9.61 -1.73
C ASP A 95 49.34 9.03 -1.11
N GLN A 96 49.24 7.89 -0.41
CA GLN A 96 50.39 7.16 0.14
C GLN A 96 51.34 6.64 -0.96
N ILE A 97 50.81 6.05 -2.03
CA ILE A 97 51.60 5.59 -3.17
C ILE A 97 52.31 6.77 -3.85
N GLN A 98 51.60 7.88 -4.03
CA GLN A 98 52.14 9.08 -4.64
C GLN A 98 53.28 9.68 -3.82
N ALA A 99 53.10 9.83 -2.51
CA ALA A 99 54.14 10.32 -1.60
C ALA A 99 55.38 9.40 -1.60
N GLU A 100 55.18 8.08 -1.58
CA GLU A 100 56.30 7.13 -1.63
C GLU A 100 57.00 7.18 -2.99
N LYS A 101 56.29 7.33 -4.12
CA LYS A 101 56.89 7.48 -5.46
C LYS A 101 57.64 8.80 -5.63
N GLU A 102 57.10 9.91 -5.11
CA GLU A 102 57.76 11.22 -5.15
C GLU A 102 59.10 11.20 -4.39
N SER A 103 59.19 10.39 -3.33
CA SER A 103 60.45 10.19 -2.60
C SER A 103 61.57 9.58 -3.47
N PHE A 104 61.22 8.85 -4.55
CA PHE A 104 62.18 8.31 -5.53
C PHE A 104 62.54 9.27 -6.66
N ASN A 105 61.69 10.25 -6.99
CA ASN A 105 61.83 11.05 -8.23
C ASN A 105 62.28 12.51 -8.01
N PHE A 106 61.87 13.15 -6.91
CA PHE A 106 62.34 14.49 -6.55
C PHE A 106 63.64 14.43 -5.75
N GLU A 107 64.32 15.57 -5.52
CA GLU A 107 65.65 15.73 -4.87
C GLU A 107 65.77 15.22 -3.41
N GLY A 108 64.99 14.21 -3.05
CA GLY A 108 64.94 13.58 -1.75
C GLY A 108 66.03 12.53 -1.50
N PRO A 109 66.10 12.01 -0.25
CA PRO A 109 67.15 11.10 0.21
C PRO A 109 67.23 9.79 -0.58
N LEU A 110 66.09 9.31 -1.09
CA LEU A 110 65.98 8.05 -1.83
C LEU A 110 66.51 8.16 -3.26
N LYS A 111 66.30 9.29 -3.95
CA LYS A 111 66.93 9.57 -5.24
C LYS A 111 68.46 9.58 -5.13
N LYS A 112 68.99 10.26 -4.09
CA LYS A 112 70.43 10.26 -3.80
C LYS A 112 70.97 8.86 -3.56
N LEU A 113 70.21 7.98 -2.91
CA LEU A 113 70.59 6.58 -2.71
C LEU A 113 70.57 5.76 -4.02
N VAL A 114 69.65 6.04 -4.95
CA VAL A 114 69.62 5.41 -6.29
C VAL A 114 70.81 5.86 -7.13
N GLU A 115 71.13 7.15 -7.11
CA GLU A 115 72.32 7.71 -7.78
C GLU A 115 73.62 7.13 -7.16
N GLN A 116 73.68 6.99 -5.84
CA GLN A 116 74.79 6.33 -5.13
C GLN A 116 74.91 4.85 -5.53
N GLU A 117 73.80 4.12 -5.64
CA GLU A 117 73.78 2.72 -6.09
C GLU A 117 74.41 2.59 -7.49
N GLN A 118 73.99 3.43 -8.44
CA GLN A 118 74.51 3.45 -9.81
C GLN A 118 76.00 3.79 -9.86
N ALA A 119 76.43 4.82 -9.13
CA ALA A 119 77.84 5.20 -9.05
C ALA A 119 78.72 4.09 -8.44
N LEU A 120 78.21 3.34 -7.45
CA LEU A 120 78.90 2.19 -6.87
C LEU A 120 79.04 1.04 -7.89
N ILE A 121 78.01 0.78 -8.70
CA ILE A 121 78.06 -0.24 -9.77
C ILE A 121 79.13 0.10 -10.80
N GLU A 122 79.13 1.34 -11.30
CA GLU A 122 80.12 1.82 -12.27
C GLU A 122 81.55 1.74 -11.69
N LYS A 123 81.73 2.15 -10.43
CA LYS A 123 83.02 2.08 -9.74
C LYS A 123 83.52 0.65 -9.57
N ILE A 124 82.63 -0.29 -9.25
CA ILE A 124 82.97 -1.73 -9.17
C ILE A 124 83.34 -2.28 -10.54
N GLN A 125 82.62 -1.93 -11.61
CA GLN A 125 82.95 -2.36 -12.98
C GLN A 125 84.33 -1.86 -13.40
N LYS A 126 84.61 -0.57 -13.21
CA LYS A 126 85.91 0.03 -13.55
C LYS A 126 87.07 -0.61 -12.78
N GLU A 127 86.89 -0.93 -11.50
CA GLU A 127 87.94 -1.62 -10.72
C GLU A 127 88.11 -3.09 -11.10
N LYS A 128 87.04 -3.77 -11.54
CA LYS A 128 87.13 -5.14 -12.08
C LYS A 128 87.90 -5.17 -13.41
N GLU A 129 87.69 -4.18 -14.28
CA GLU A 129 88.44 -4.02 -15.54
C GLU A 129 89.94 -3.77 -15.30
N HIS A 130 90.29 -2.93 -14.32
CA HIS A 130 91.69 -2.72 -13.94
C HIS A 130 92.37 -3.97 -13.34
N LEU A 131 91.62 -4.86 -12.67
CA LEU A 131 92.14 -6.10 -12.11
C LEU A 131 92.47 -7.17 -13.17
N MET A 132 91.90 -7.05 -14.38
CA MET A 132 92.26 -7.86 -15.54
C MET A 132 93.62 -7.46 -16.13
N THR A 133 94.11 -6.25 -15.84
CA THR A 133 95.32 -5.67 -16.44
C THR A 133 96.49 -5.49 -15.46
N ASP A 134 96.26 -5.43 -14.14
CA ASP A 134 97.31 -5.29 -13.12
C ASP A 134 97.01 -6.12 -11.84
N LYS A 135 97.97 -6.95 -11.39
CA LYS A 135 97.82 -7.95 -10.30
C LYS A 135 98.07 -7.38 -8.89
N SER A 136 97.59 -6.17 -8.60
CA SER A 136 97.79 -5.51 -7.29
C SER A 136 96.58 -5.70 -6.32
N PRO A 137 96.65 -5.32 -5.02
CA PRO A 137 95.73 -5.75 -3.95
C PRO A 137 94.34 -5.06 -3.98
N LYS A 138 93.78 -4.84 -5.17
CA LYS A 138 92.46 -4.22 -5.40
C LYS A 138 91.27 -5.10 -4.99
N LYS A 139 91.50 -6.38 -4.69
CA LYS A 139 90.45 -7.35 -4.29
C LYS A 139 89.74 -6.96 -2.99
N ASN A 140 90.44 -6.33 -2.05
CA ASN A 140 89.85 -5.88 -0.78
C ASN A 140 88.97 -4.63 -0.97
N VAL A 141 89.35 -3.74 -1.89
CA VAL A 141 88.57 -2.55 -2.25
C VAL A 141 87.25 -2.94 -2.92
N ILE A 142 87.29 -3.88 -3.87
CA ILE A 142 86.08 -4.42 -4.51
C ILE A 142 85.16 -5.07 -3.49
N LYS A 143 85.69 -5.91 -2.58
CA LYS A 143 84.88 -6.53 -1.51
C LYS A 143 84.18 -5.51 -0.61
N SER A 144 84.83 -4.38 -0.31
CA SER A 144 84.23 -3.30 0.47
C SER A 144 83.10 -2.62 -0.31
N LEU A 145 83.34 -2.26 -1.57
CA LEU A 145 82.32 -1.64 -2.44
C LEU A 145 81.11 -2.56 -2.66
N GLU A 146 81.33 -3.86 -2.86
CA GLU A 146 80.26 -4.86 -2.99
C GLU A 146 79.41 -4.98 -1.72
N LYS A 147 80.02 -4.82 -0.53
CA LYS A 147 79.30 -4.81 0.75
C LYS A 147 78.39 -3.59 0.89
N ASP A 148 78.85 -2.42 0.46
CA ASP A 148 78.07 -1.18 0.52
C ASP A 148 76.96 -1.18 -0.53
N LEU A 149 77.23 -1.66 -1.74
CA LEU A 149 76.22 -1.89 -2.77
C LEU A 149 75.11 -2.81 -2.25
N LYS A 150 75.47 -3.95 -1.65
CA LYS A 150 74.51 -4.90 -1.10
C LYS A 150 73.58 -4.28 -0.03
N LYS A 151 74.11 -3.37 0.80
CA LYS A 151 73.29 -2.65 1.79
C LYS A 151 72.30 -1.70 1.12
N ILE A 152 72.75 -0.88 0.17
CA ILE A 152 71.93 0.11 -0.52
C ILE A 152 70.85 -0.60 -1.36
N SER A 153 71.22 -1.60 -2.15
CA SER A 153 70.28 -2.41 -2.94
C SER A 153 69.24 -3.11 -2.07
N SER A 154 69.65 -3.62 -0.90
CA SER A 154 68.70 -4.23 0.05
C SER A 154 67.70 -3.22 0.60
N TYR A 155 68.11 -1.98 0.84
CA TYR A 155 67.23 -0.93 1.34
C TYR A 155 66.24 -0.47 0.26
N LEU A 156 66.72 -0.22 -0.95
CA LEU A 156 65.91 0.20 -2.09
C LEU A 156 64.89 -0.89 -2.49
N ARG A 157 65.29 -2.16 -2.44
CA ARG A 157 64.39 -3.29 -2.68
C ARG A 157 63.23 -3.31 -1.68
N LYS A 158 63.52 -3.21 -0.37
CA LYS A 158 62.47 -3.17 0.67
C LYS A 158 61.47 -2.03 0.43
N LYS A 159 61.93 -0.87 -0.05
CA LYS A 159 61.06 0.26 -0.37
C LYS A 159 60.21 0.03 -1.61
N ARG A 160 60.75 -0.60 -2.66
CA ARG A 160 59.97 -1.03 -3.83
C ARG A 160 58.90 -2.07 -3.45
N ASP A 161 59.25 -3.04 -2.59
CA ASP A 161 58.31 -4.06 -2.11
C ASP A 161 57.12 -3.42 -1.36
N VAL A 162 57.33 -2.33 -0.63
CA VAL A 162 56.26 -1.57 0.04
C VAL A 162 55.31 -0.92 -0.97
N ILE A 163 55.85 -0.29 -2.02
CA ILE A 163 55.05 0.32 -3.08
C ILE A 163 54.23 -0.75 -3.82
N GLU A 164 54.85 -1.87 -4.17
CA GLU A 164 54.18 -3.00 -4.84
C GLU A 164 53.03 -3.55 -3.98
N ASN A 165 53.23 -3.67 -2.67
CA ASN A 165 52.18 -4.09 -1.74
C ASN A 165 51.00 -3.09 -1.69
N PHE A 166 51.28 -1.78 -1.72
CA PHE A 166 50.24 -0.76 -1.80
C PHE A 166 49.49 -0.80 -3.13
N GLU A 167 50.18 -0.96 -4.25
CA GLU A 167 49.57 -1.07 -5.59
C GLU A 167 48.67 -2.31 -5.69
N ASN A 168 49.13 -3.46 -5.19
CA ASN A 168 48.32 -4.68 -5.10
C ASN A 168 47.07 -4.49 -4.24
N THR A 169 47.18 -3.75 -3.14
CA THR A 169 46.05 -3.42 -2.26
C THR A 169 45.08 -2.47 -2.96
N LEU A 170 45.58 -1.50 -3.73
CA LEU A 170 44.79 -0.55 -4.50
C LEU A 170 43.98 -1.28 -5.58
N GLN A 171 44.61 -2.21 -6.30
CA GLN A 171 43.94 -3.01 -7.32
C GLN A 171 42.80 -3.83 -6.74
N LYS A 172 43.03 -4.51 -5.60
CA LYS A 172 42.00 -5.28 -4.89
C LYS A 172 40.84 -4.38 -4.46
N THR A 173 41.14 -3.24 -3.84
CA THR A 173 40.14 -2.28 -3.35
C THR A 173 39.31 -1.70 -4.50
N SER A 174 39.95 -1.37 -5.62
CA SER A 174 39.30 -0.86 -6.83
C SER A 174 38.34 -1.89 -7.44
N SER A 175 38.74 -3.16 -7.49
CA SER A 175 37.89 -4.25 -7.98
C SER A 175 36.65 -4.46 -7.10
N LEU A 176 36.81 -4.36 -5.77
CA LEU A 176 35.72 -4.49 -4.81
C LEU A 176 34.76 -3.31 -4.92
N LEU A 177 35.28 -2.10 -5.07
CA LEU A 177 34.50 -0.88 -5.26
C LEU A 177 33.66 -0.95 -6.54
N ALA A 178 34.26 -1.41 -7.65
CA ALA A 178 33.55 -1.58 -8.92
C ALA A 178 32.39 -2.57 -8.80
N LYS A 179 32.59 -3.71 -8.10
CA LYS A 179 31.54 -4.70 -7.83
C LYS A 179 30.42 -4.12 -6.96
N LYS A 180 30.74 -3.35 -5.91
CA LYS A 180 29.73 -2.73 -5.05
C LYS A 180 28.93 -1.65 -5.78
N ARG A 181 29.59 -0.82 -6.59
CA ARG A 181 28.93 0.21 -7.42
C ARG A 181 27.99 -0.40 -8.46
N SER A 182 28.41 -1.47 -9.14
CA SER A 182 27.55 -2.12 -10.14
C SER A 182 26.31 -2.77 -9.52
N LYS A 183 26.47 -3.42 -8.36
CA LYS A 183 25.34 -3.96 -7.61
C LYS A 183 24.37 -2.87 -7.16
N LEU A 184 24.88 -1.77 -6.59
CA LEU A 184 24.03 -0.65 -6.18
C LEU A 184 23.29 -0.01 -7.35
N ARG A 185 23.95 0.18 -8.51
CA ARG A 185 23.30 0.72 -9.72
C ARG A 185 22.15 -0.14 -10.22
N LYS A 186 22.30 -1.47 -10.19
CA LYS A 186 21.23 -2.40 -10.56
C LYS A 186 20.05 -2.28 -9.59
N GLU A 187 20.32 -2.33 -8.29
CA GLU A 187 19.29 -2.17 -7.25
C GLU A 187 18.55 -0.81 -7.36
N ASP A 188 19.27 0.29 -7.60
CA ASP A 188 18.69 1.64 -7.82
C ASP A 188 17.87 1.69 -9.13
N SER A 189 18.33 1.03 -10.19
CA SER A 189 17.61 0.98 -11.48
C SER A 189 16.30 0.20 -11.36
N ASP A 190 16.34 -0.99 -10.76
CA ASP A 190 15.17 -1.85 -10.55
C ASP A 190 14.13 -1.14 -9.68
N ALA A 191 14.60 -0.45 -8.63
CA ALA A 191 13.76 0.38 -7.76
C ALA A 191 13.03 1.49 -8.53
N ASN A 192 13.77 2.26 -9.33
CA ASN A 192 13.22 3.36 -10.11
C ASN A 192 12.24 2.87 -11.17
N PHE A 193 12.51 1.72 -11.81
CA PHE A 193 11.60 1.10 -12.77
C PHE A 193 10.26 0.72 -12.12
N ILE A 194 10.30 0.08 -10.94
CA ILE A 194 9.10 -0.30 -10.20
C ILE A 194 8.30 0.94 -9.78
N LEU A 195 8.96 1.98 -9.27
CA LEU A 195 8.31 3.24 -8.88
C LEU A 195 7.63 3.91 -10.07
N LYS A 196 8.31 3.98 -11.22
CA LYS A 196 7.74 4.59 -12.43
C LYS A 196 6.47 3.88 -12.88
N ASN A 197 6.48 2.55 -12.96
CA ASN A 197 5.30 1.78 -13.36
C ASN A 197 4.11 1.99 -12.40
N LEU A 198 4.38 2.07 -11.10
CA LEU A 198 3.33 2.33 -10.10
C LEU A 198 2.76 3.75 -10.21
N GLU A 199 3.60 4.74 -10.53
CA GLU A 199 3.17 6.13 -10.77
C GLU A 199 2.34 6.25 -12.05
N ASP A 200 2.71 5.54 -13.12
CA ASP A 200 1.93 5.46 -14.37
C ASP A 200 0.54 4.82 -14.13
N ASP A 201 0.49 3.73 -13.36
CA ASP A 201 -0.77 3.08 -12.97
C ASP A 201 -1.67 4.02 -12.14
N LEU A 202 -1.08 4.83 -11.26
CA LEU A 202 -1.80 5.80 -10.44
C LEU A 202 -2.40 6.91 -11.31
N GLN A 203 -1.62 7.45 -12.26
CA GLN A 203 -2.11 8.46 -13.19
C GLN A 203 -3.28 7.94 -14.03
N LYS A 204 -3.17 6.70 -14.54
CA LYS A 204 -4.23 6.07 -15.32
C LYS A 204 -5.53 5.90 -14.52
N ASN A 205 -5.44 5.49 -13.26
CA ASN A 205 -6.61 5.34 -12.39
C ASN A 205 -7.25 6.68 -12.05
N ASN A 206 -6.45 7.72 -11.77
CA ASN A 206 -6.95 9.06 -11.52
C ASN A 206 -7.69 9.65 -12.73
N TYR A 207 -7.13 9.48 -13.93
CA TYR A 207 -7.81 9.89 -15.16
C TYR A 207 -9.17 9.21 -15.34
N LEU A 208 -9.25 7.89 -15.10
CA LEU A 208 -10.51 7.13 -15.18
C LEU A 208 -11.54 7.62 -14.14
N LEU A 209 -11.10 7.96 -12.93
CA LEU A 209 -11.94 8.50 -11.87
C LEU A 209 -12.54 9.86 -12.27
N THR A 210 -11.72 10.79 -12.75
CA THR A 210 -12.16 12.13 -13.20
C THR A 210 -13.21 12.02 -14.31
N ASN A 211 -12.91 11.27 -15.38
CA ASN A 211 -13.84 11.09 -16.50
C ASN A 211 -15.19 10.47 -16.08
N ARG A 212 -15.19 9.61 -15.05
CA ARG A 212 -16.41 8.98 -14.55
C ARG A 212 -17.23 9.93 -13.68
N ARG A 213 -16.58 10.83 -12.93
CA ARG A 213 -17.24 11.88 -12.15
C ARG A 213 -17.89 12.94 -13.05
N GLU A 214 -17.19 13.41 -14.08
CA GLU A 214 -17.75 14.36 -15.06
C GLU A 214 -19.02 13.79 -15.74
N LYS A 215 -19.00 12.51 -16.11
CA LYS A 215 -20.18 11.81 -16.67
C LYS A 215 -21.35 11.69 -15.69
N LEU A 216 -21.12 11.76 -14.38
CA LEU A 216 -22.19 11.78 -13.38
C LEU A 216 -22.75 13.18 -13.21
N GLU A 217 -21.90 14.20 -13.15
CA GLU A 217 -22.33 15.60 -13.02
C GLU A 217 -23.20 16.05 -14.22
N ASP A 218 -22.80 15.67 -15.44
CA ASP A 218 -23.59 15.93 -16.64
C ASP A 218 -24.94 15.21 -16.64
N LYS A 219 -25.01 14.04 -15.99
CA LYS A 219 -26.27 13.30 -15.83
C LYS A 219 -27.12 13.89 -14.72
N GLU A 220 -26.53 14.46 -13.66
CA GLU A 220 -27.27 15.10 -12.57
C GLU A 220 -27.94 16.40 -13.00
N LYS A 221 -27.24 17.20 -13.82
CA LYS A 221 -27.82 18.41 -14.43
C LYS A 221 -29.03 18.13 -15.31
N LYS A 222 -29.13 16.93 -15.92
CA LYS A 222 -30.27 16.52 -16.75
C LYS A 222 -31.49 15.99 -15.97
N ILE A 223 -31.39 15.69 -14.67
CA ILE A 223 -32.50 15.11 -13.86
C ILE A 223 -33.32 16.20 -13.18
N LYS A 224 -32.68 17.29 -12.75
CA LYS A 224 -33.35 18.37 -12.00
C LYS A 224 -34.49 19.04 -12.78
N THR A 225 -34.68 18.68 -14.05
CA THR A 225 -35.74 19.16 -14.93
C THR A 225 -36.96 18.24 -15.02
N GLU A 226 -36.94 17.02 -14.42
CA GLU A 226 -38.03 16.04 -14.49
C GLU A 226 -38.41 15.57 -13.06
N GLU A 227 -39.02 16.45 -12.24
CA GLU A 227 -39.51 16.11 -10.90
C GLU A 227 -40.94 15.56 -10.91
N GLY A 228 -41.11 14.28 -10.51
CA GLY A 228 -42.36 13.80 -9.95
C GLY A 228 -42.68 12.32 -10.20
N LYS A 229 -42.06 11.41 -9.40
CA LYS A 229 -42.52 10.04 -8.98
C LYS A 229 -41.34 9.05 -8.82
N SER A 230 -40.53 9.16 -7.77
CA SER A 230 -39.44 8.21 -7.48
C SER A 230 -39.71 7.43 -6.19
N ASN A 231 -39.58 6.08 -6.21
CA ASN A 231 -39.58 5.19 -5.03
C ASN A 231 -38.26 5.25 -4.24
N THR A 232 -37.61 6.41 -4.31
CA THR A 232 -36.40 6.74 -3.56
C THR A 232 -36.75 7.81 -2.55
N PHE A 233 -36.36 7.56 -1.32
CA PHE A 233 -36.62 8.42 -0.18
C PHE A 233 -35.29 8.90 0.38
N LYS A 234 -35.28 10.09 0.96
CA LYS A 234 -34.11 10.66 1.64
C LYS A 234 -34.41 10.80 3.12
N ASN A 235 -33.40 10.59 3.96
CA ASN A 235 -33.48 10.72 5.43
C ASN A 235 -34.65 9.89 6.00
N VAL A 236 -34.62 8.58 5.75
CA VAL A 236 -35.69 7.68 6.17
C VAL A 236 -35.41 7.12 7.56
N GLU A 237 -36.45 7.09 8.39
CA GLU A 237 -36.51 6.37 9.67
C GLU A 237 -37.63 5.32 9.60
N TYR A 238 -37.31 4.07 9.93
CA TYR A 238 -38.27 3.01 10.21
C TYR A 238 -38.16 2.61 11.68
N GLY A 239 -39.27 2.55 12.38
CA GLY A 239 -39.34 2.05 13.75
C GLY A 239 -40.29 0.86 13.83
N GLY A 240 -40.01 -0.05 14.77
CA GLY A 240 -40.87 -1.20 15.01
C GLY A 240 -40.59 -1.87 16.35
N LEU A 241 -41.32 -2.93 16.60
CA LEU A 241 -41.10 -3.85 17.71
C LEU A 241 -40.70 -5.21 17.12
N TYR A 242 -39.56 -5.72 17.54
CA TYR A 242 -39.11 -7.09 17.31
C TYR A 242 -39.52 -7.93 18.53
N ASP A 243 -39.90 -9.21 18.33
CA ASP A 243 -40.33 -10.13 19.40
C ASP A 243 -41.42 -9.55 20.34
N LEU A 244 -42.36 -8.78 19.74
CA LEU A 244 -43.50 -8.11 20.38
C LEU A 244 -43.19 -6.97 21.39
N ASP A 245 -41.98 -6.89 21.97
CA ASP A 245 -41.66 -5.90 23.00
C ASP A 245 -40.27 -5.24 22.88
N LYS A 246 -39.42 -5.62 21.93
CA LYS A 246 -38.06 -5.07 21.77
C LYS A 246 -38.05 -3.97 20.69
N PRO A 247 -37.98 -2.67 21.06
CA PRO A 247 -38.03 -1.59 20.07
C PRO A 247 -36.74 -1.46 19.29
N PHE A 248 -36.87 -1.31 17.98
CA PHE A 248 -35.77 -1.02 17.08
C PHE A 248 -36.03 0.22 16.23
N LYS A 249 -34.95 0.85 15.77
CA LYS A 249 -34.96 1.95 14.81
C LYS A 249 -33.96 1.71 13.70
N ILE A 250 -34.33 2.01 12.47
CA ILE A 250 -33.51 1.92 11.27
C ILE A 250 -33.52 3.27 10.56
N ASN A 251 -32.35 3.86 10.40
CA ASN A 251 -32.15 5.14 9.73
C ASN A 251 -31.32 4.97 8.46
N SER A 252 -31.57 5.78 7.44
CA SER A 252 -30.72 5.86 6.24
C SER A 252 -30.75 7.24 5.59
N GLU A 253 -29.65 7.63 4.96
CA GLU A 253 -29.60 8.87 4.16
C GLU A 253 -30.44 8.72 2.88
N ILE A 254 -30.38 7.55 2.25
CA ILE A 254 -31.15 7.22 1.05
C ILE A 254 -31.71 5.82 1.20
N ALA A 255 -33.02 5.67 0.96
CA ALA A 255 -33.69 4.38 0.87
C ALA A 255 -34.34 4.20 -0.50
N TYR A 256 -34.29 2.99 -1.03
CA TYR A 256 -34.93 2.60 -2.29
C TYR A 256 -35.75 1.33 -2.07
N ILE A 257 -37.01 1.35 -2.49
CA ILE A 257 -37.89 0.19 -2.49
C ILE A 257 -37.97 -0.35 -3.91
N ASP A 258 -37.67 -1.63 -4.09
CA ASP A 258 -37.77 -2.30 -5.38
C ASP A 258 -39.23 -2.60 -5.71
N ASP A 259 -39.65 -2.33 -6.95
CA ASP A 259 -41.02 -2.59 -7.40
C ASP A 259 -41.28 -4.10 -7.57
N GLU A 260 -40.22 -4.87 -7.86
CA GLU A 260 -40.31 -6.33 -8.01
C GLU A 260 -40.34 -7.04 -6.65
N ASN A 261 -39.72 -6.44 -5.63
CA ASN A 261 -39.72 -6.95 -4.26
C ASN A 261 -39.92 -5.80 -3.27
N PRO A 262 -41.18 -5.37 -3.05
CA PRO A 262 -41.48 -4.21 -2.24
C PRO A 262 -41.16 -4.42 -0.76
N ASP A 263 -40.92 -5.67 -0.33
CA ASP A 263 -40.59 -6.00 1.05
C ASP A 263 -39.12 -5.71 1.39
N ILE A 264 -38.26 -5.57 0.38
CA ILE A 264 -36.85 -5.22 0.56
C ILE A 264 -36.65 -3.71 0.37
N VAL A 265 -36.08 -3.09 1.41
CA VAL A 265 -35.67 -1.69 1.39
C VAL A 265 -34.16 -1.61 1.33
N TYR A 266 -33.61 -1.18 0.20
CA TYR A 266 -32.18 -0.95 0.03
C TYR A 266 -31.79 0.40 0.61
N MET A 267 -30.74 0.44 1.43
CA MET A 267 -30.37 1.61 2.22
C MET A 267 -28.91 2.00 2.02
N THR A 268 -28.64 3.30 2.02
CA THR A 268 -27.30 3.90 2.03
C THR A 268 -27.08 4.66 3.33
N ASN A 269 -25.90 4.52 3.93
CA ASN A 269 -25.57 5.03 5.25
C ASN A 269 -26.59 4.55 6.29
N MET A 270 -26.73 3.23 6.36
CA MET A 270 -27.70 2.56 7.20
C MET A 270 -27.23 2.56 8.65
N GLN A 271 -28.13 2.87 9.57
CA GLN A 271 -27.91 2.75 11.01
C GLN A 271 -29.09 2.04 11.64
N VAL A 272 -28.82 1.02 12.45
CA VAL A 272 -29.83 0.36 13.27
C VAL A 272 -29.50 0.56 14.73
N THR A 273 -30.52 0.87 15.52
CA THR A 273 -30.46 0.92 16.98
C THR A 273 -31.41 -0.12 17.53
N LEU A 274 -30.89 -1.11 18.24
CA LEU A 274 -31.66 -2.13 18.96
C LEU A 274 -31.60 -1.79 20.44
N ASN A 275 -32.76 -1.59 21.06
CA ASN A 275 -32.82 -1.40 22.50
C ASN A 275 -33.23 -2.72 23.15
N MET A 276 -32.31 -3.30 23.89
CA MET A 276 -32.51 -4.48 24.71
C MET A 276 -32.56 -4.06 26.19
N GLU A 277 -33.10 -4.90 27.07
CA GLU A 277 -33.27 -4.64 28.52
C GLU A 277 -32.00 -4.07 29.20
N GLY A 278 -31.86 -2.73 29.19
CA GLY A 278 -30.71 -1.99 29.75
C GLY A 278 -29.49 -1.82 28.82
N ARG A 279 -29.51 -2.28 27.56
CA ARG A 279 -28.39 -2.19 26.61
C ARG A 279 -28.85 -1.73 25.22
N SER A 280 -28.18 -0.75 24.63
CA SER A 280 -28.49 -0.28 23.27
C SER A 280 -27.38 -0.70 22.32
N ILE A 281 -27.72 -1.50 21.30
CA ILE A 281 -26.78 -1.92 20.25
C ILE A 281 -26.99 -1.03 19.03
N ILE A 282 -25.92 -0.36 18.60
CA ILE A 282 -25.89 0.50 17.42
C ILE A 282 -25.05 -0.18 16.34
N ILE A 283 -25.64 -0.39 15.18
CA ILE A 283 -25.00 -1.00 14.01
C ILE A 283 -25.04 0.00 12.86
N THR A 284 -23.92 0.24 12.20
CA THR A 284 -23.81 1.17 11.07
C THR A 284 -23.06 0.56 9.90
N SER A 285 -23.44 0.94 8.68
CA SER A 285 -22.74 0.57 7.45
C SER A 285 -22.94 1.59 6.32
N ASP A 286 -22.08 1.54 5.30
CA ASP A 286 -22.25 2.37 4.11
C ASP A 286 -23.47 1.95 3.29
N LYS A 287 -23.81 0.66 3.33
CA LYS A 287 -24.93 0.06 2.59
C LYS A 287 -25.59 -1.03 3.39
N GLY A 288 -26.84 -1.29 3.09
CA GLY A 288 -27.52 -2.46 3.57
C GLY A 288 -28.87 -2.63 2.94
N HIS A 289 -29.57 -3.65 3.38
CA HIS A 289 -30.98 -3.79 3.07
C HIS A 289 -31.74 -4.33 4.28
N TYR A 290 -33.00 -3.94 4.35
CA TYR A 290 -33.92 -4.30 5.40
C TYR A 290 -35.11 -5.04 4.78
N ASN A 291 -35.44 -6.19 5.36
CA ASN A 291 -36.62 -6.95 4.98
C ASN A 291 -37.79 -6.60 5.91
N LYS A 292 -38.84 -5.97 5.37
CA LYS A 292 -40.02 -5.55 6.15
C LYS A 292 -40.85 -6.72 6.69
N MET A 293 -40.74 -7.90 6.08
CA MET A 293 -41.50 -9.08 6.47
C MET A 293 -40.82 -9.87 7.58
N THR A 294 -39.50 -10.07 7.47
CA THR A 294 -38.72 -10.86 8.44
C THR A 294 -38.04 -10.02 9.51
N TYR A 295 -37.98 -8.70 9.30
CA TYR A 295 -37.21 -7.74 10.10
C TYR A 295 -35.69 -7.91 10.03
N ASP A 296 -35.19 -8.84 9.21
CA ASP A 296 -33.76 -9.05 9.05
C ASP A 296 -33.09 -7.83 8.38
N CYS A 297 -31.89 -7.52 8.86
CA CYS A 297 -31.08 -6.41 8.35
C CYS A 297 -29.71 -6.94 7.92
N PHE A 298 -29.32 -6.61 6.70
CA PHE A 298 -28.06 -7.04 6.11
C PHE A 298 -27.19 -5.80 5.88
N PHE A 299 -26.03 -5.76 6.53
CA PHE A 299 -25.11 -4.64 6.51
C PHE A 299 -23.89 -4.96 5.64
N GLU A 300 -23.56 -4.05 4.75
CA GLU A 300 -22.47 -4.18 3.80
C GLU A 300 -21.55 -2.97 3.86
N LEU A 301 -20.24 -3.25 3.91
CA LEU A 301 -19.14 -2.30 3.83
C LEU A 301 -19.02 -1.38 5.06
N ASN A 302 -17.80 -1.32 5.60
CA ASN A 302 -17.44 -0.50 6.76
C ASN A 302 -18.39 -0.72 7.94
N VAL A 303 -18.75 -1.97 8.19
CA VAL A 303 -19.69 -2.30 9.26
C VAL A 303 -19.04 -2.02 10.60
N ARG A 304 -19.79 -1.34 11.47
CA ARG A 304 -19.44 -1.15 12.87
C ARG A 304 -20.67 -1.41 13.74
N ALA A 305 -20.58 -2.40 14.60
CA ALA A 305 -21.56 -2.66 15.66
C ALA A 305 -20.95 -2.32 17.03
N THR A 306 -21.72 -1.72 17.92
CA THR A 306 -21.27 -1.42 19.27
C THR A 306 -22.44 -1.33 20.23
N ASP A 307 -22.19 -1.63 21.49
CA ASP A 307 -23.10 -1.44 22.61
C ASP A 307 -22.59 -0.40 23.63
N GLY A 308 -21.48 0.27 23.32
CA GLY A 308 -20.77 1.21 24.20
C GLY A 308 -19.46 0.66 24.76
N GLU A 309 -19.43 -0.60 25.19
CA GLU A 309 -18.24 -1.25 25.77
C GLU A 309 -17.50 -2.12 24.74
N THR A 310 -18.27 -2.91 24.00
CA THR A 310 -17.79 -3.76 22.91
C THR A 310 -17.98 -3.06 21.56
N VAL A 311 -17.00 -3.23 20.67
CA VAL A 311 -16.99 -2.75 19.29
C VAL A 311 -16.62 -3.90 18.37
N ILE A 312 -17.45 -4.16 17.37
CA ILE A 312 -17.19 -5.11 16.29
C ILE A 312 -17.09 -4.32 14.99
N VAL A 313 -16.00 -4.51 14.25
CA VAL A 313 -15.86 -4.02 12.88
C VAL A 313 -15.67 -5.18 11.92
N ALA A 314 -16.32 -5.11 10.76
CA ALA A 314 -16.32 -6.17 9.74
C ALA A 314 -16.62 -5.62 8.34
N GLU A 315 -16.46 -6.45 7.30
CA GLU A 315 -16.94 -6.11 5.96
C GLU A 315 -18.46 -6.34 5.83
N ASN A 316 -19.01 -7.32 6.56
CA ASN A 316 -20.43 -7.66 6.54
C ASN A 316 -20.95 -7.99 7.94
N LEU A 317 -22.25 -7.76 8.15
CA LEU A 317 -22.98 -8.22 9.31
C LEU A 317 -24.43 -8.49 8.96
N ASP A 318 -24.95 -9.62 9.41
CA ASP A 318 -26.36 -9.97 9.30
C ASP A 318 -26.98 -9.90 10.70
N LEU A 319 -28.03 -9.11 10.84
CA LEU A 319 -28.90 -9.10 12.01
C LEU A 319 -30.14 -9.89 11.62
N LEU A 320 -30.20 -11.12 12.10
CA LEU A 320 -31.27 -12.06 11.80
C LEU A 320 -32.26 -12.00 12.94
N ALA A 321 -33.30 -11.18 12.76
CA ALA A 321 -34.41 -11.10 13.67
C ALA A 321 -35.10 -12.46 13.77
N THR A 322 -35.23 -13.19 12.66
CA THR A 322 -35.85 -14.52 12.67
C THR A 322 -35.10 -15.61 13.45
N GLU A 323 -33.81 -15.39 13.75
CA GLU A 323 -32.93 -16.37 14.38
C GLU A 323 -32.34 -15.88 15.72
N ASP A 324 -32.77 -14.72 16.22
CA ASP A 324 -32.19 -14.05 17.40
C ASP A 324 -30.66 -14.00 17.36
N SER A 325 -30.07 -13.69 16.20
CA SER A 325 -28.61 -13.73 16.05
C SER A 325 -28.04 -12.56 15.26
N ILE A 326 -26.80 -12.20 15.62
CA ILE A 326 -25.96 -11.24 14.91
C ILE A 326 -24.74 -11.97 14.38
N ILE A 327 -24.54 -11.94 13.07
CA ILE A 327 -23.43 -12.62 12.41
C ILE A 327 -22.54 -11.60 11.74
N ALA A 328 -21.39 -11.30 12.32
CA ALA A 328 -20.34 -10.51 11.67
C ALA A 328 -19.38 -11.44 10.93
N TYR A 329 -19.01 -11.10 9.70
CA TYR A 329 -18.12 -11.94 8.89
C TYR A 329 -17.29 -11.12 7.89
N ASN A 330 -16.26 -11.77 7.35
CA ASN A 330 -15.25 -11.18 6.47
C ASN A 330 -14.41 -10.11 7.18
N ASN A 331 -13.25 -10.53 7.71
CA ASN A 331 -12.29 -9.68 8.45
C ASN A 331 -12.87 -9.04 9.72
N VAL A 332 -13.30 -9.86 10.66
CA VAL A 332 -13.89 -9.40 11.92
C VAL A 332 -12.81 -9.00 12.92
N TYR A 333 -12.91 -7.79 13.45
CA TYR A 333 -12.13 -7.32 14.58
C TYR A 333 -13.07 -6.89 15.70
N LEU A 334 -13.02 -7.60 16.82
CA LEU A 334 -13.81 -7.31 18.01
C LEU A 334 -12.89 -6.75 19.09
N THR A 335 -13.31 -5.67 19.74
CA THR A 335 -12.64 -5.07 20.89
C THR A 335 -13.65 -4.88 22.00
N ASP A 336 -13.25 -5.19 23.21
CA ASP A 336 -14.02 -5.03 24.44
C ASP A 336 -13.08 -4.53 25.56
N VAL A 337 -13.63 -4.21 26.73
CA VAL A 337 -12.86 -3.79 27.91
C VAL A 337 -11.84 -4.84 28.36
N GLN A 338 -12.11 -6.13 28.15
CA GLN A 338 -11.21 -7.21 28.54
C GLN A 338 -10.11 -7.50 27.51
N GLY A 339 -10.25 -7.04 26.27
CA GLY A 339 -9.31 -7.39 25.21
C GLY A 339 -9.81 -7.16 23.79
N SER A 340 -9.06 -7.68 22.81
CA SER A 340 -9.46 -7.69 21.42
C SER A 340 -9.16 -9.01 20.73
N LEU A 341 -9.88 -9.29 19.65
CA LEU A 341 -9.69 -10.50 18.85
C LEU A 341 -9.84 -10.25 17.35
N LEU A 342 -9.17 -11.09 16.55
CA LEU A 342 -9.29 -11.18 15.10
C LEU A 342 -9.85 -12.55 14.70
N ALA A 343 -10.91 -12.55 13.89
CA ALA A 343 -11.61 -13.75 13.41
C ALA A 343 -12.15 -13.58 11.98
N ASP A 344 -12.56 -14.68 11.34
CA ASP A 344 -13.23 -14.65 10.02
C ASP A 344 -14.75 -14.49 10.17
N LYS A 345 -15.33 -15.06 11.24
CA LYS A 345 -16.75 -14.98 11.58
C LYS A 345 -16.92 -14.90 13.09
N VAL A 346 -17.86 -14.07 13.54
CA VAL A 346 -18.35 -14.01 14.92
C VAL A 346 -19.87 -14.06 14.86
N LEU A 347 -20.46 -15.07 15.49
CA LEU A 347 -21.89 -15.18 15.73
C LEU A 347 -22.15 -14.79 17.18
N TYR A 348 -23.09 -13.88 17.39
CA TYR A 348 -23.57 -13.50 18.71
C TYR A 348 -25.05 -13.87 18.81
N ASP A 349 -25.36 -14.69 19.79
CA ASP A 349 -26.72 -15.11 20.11
C ASP A 349 -27.36 -14.08 21.06
N LEU A 350 -28.48 -13.48 20.64
CA LEU A 350 -29.16 -12.40 21.35
C LEU A 350 -29.87 -12.89 22.61
N GLU A 351 -30.28 -14.17 22.67
CA GLU A 351 -30.92 -14.78 23.83
C GLU A 351 -29.89 -15.20 24.88
N THR A 352 -28.92 -16.02 24.47
CA THR A 352 -27.93 -16.61 25.40
C THR A 352 -26.78 -15.66 25.71
N LYS A 353 -26.62 -14.60 24.92
CA LYS A 353 -25.56 -13.57 25.03
C LYS A 353 -24.16 -14.17 24.86
N LYS A 354 -24.04 -15.25 24.09
CA LYS A 354 -22.78 -15.96 23.83
C LYS A 354 -22.20 -15.61 22.46
N TYR A 355 -20.87 -15.65 22.38
CA TYR A 355 -20.13 -15.48 21.14
C TYR A 355 -19.56 -16.81 20.66
N ASP A 356 -19.90 -17.19 19.43
CA ASP A 356 -19.24 -18.26 18.68
C ASP A 356 -18.28 -17.64 17.66
N ILE A 357 -17.00 -18.00 17.76
CA ILE A 357 -15.91 -17.36 17.01
C ILE A 357 -15.22 -18.40 16.14
N THR A 358 -15.19 -18.16 14.83
CA THR A 358 -14.68 -19.12 13.85
C THR A 358 -13.63 -18.51 12.94
N MET A 359 -12.63 -19.32 12.60
CA MET A 359 -11.68 -19.09 11.51
C MET A 359 -11.94 -20.10 10.41
N ASN A 360 -12.08 -19.64 9.17
CA ASN A 360 -12.39 -20.47 8.00
C ASN A 360 -11.13 -21.06 7.35
N SER A 361 -9.98 -21.04 8.05
CA SER A 361 -8.70 -21.51 7.53
C SER A 361 -8.03 -22.51 8.47
N ASP A 362 -7.62 -23.65 7.91
CA ASP A 362 -6.88 -24.68 8.63
C ASP A 362 -5.47 -24.23 9.08
N THR A 363 -4.99 -23.10 8.55
CA THR A 363 -3.64 -22.58 8.81
C THR A 363 -3.63 -21.33 9.70
N LYS A 364 -4.77 -20.69 9.92
CA LYS A 364 -4.87 -19.46 10.71
C LYS A 364 -5.70 -19.71 11.97
N ARG A 365 -5.20 -19.26 13.10
CA ARG A 365 -5.88 -19.36 14.41
C ARG A 365 -6.48 -18.03 14.80
N VAL A 366 -7.55 -18.07 15.61
CA VAL A 366 -8.08 -16.88 16.29
C VAL A 366 -6.96 -16.25 17.11
N LYS A 367 -6.77 -14.94 16.96
CA LYS A 367 -5.78 -14.19 17.73
C LYS A 367 -6.51 -13.38 18.79
N VAL A 368 -6.19 -13.62 20.06
CA VAL A 368 -6.76 -12.91 21.21
C VAL A 368 -5.65 -12.12 21.91
N LYS A 369 -5.95 -10.88 22.29
CA LYS A 369 -5.10 -10.03 23.11
C LYS A 369 -5.92 -9.55 24.32
N LEU A 370 -5.48 -9.88 25.52
CA LEU A 370 -6.13 -9.42 26.75
C LEU A 370 -5.51 -8.10 27.21
N PHE A 371 -6.33 -7.19 27.73
CA PHE A 371 -5.87 -5.99 28.41
C PHE A 371 -5.72 -6.31 29.90
N GLN A 372 -4.60 -5.88 30.49
CA GLN A 372 -4.24 -6.11 31.89
C GLN A 372 -4.65 -4.94 32.76
#